data_AF-A0A8J3IC53-F1
#
_entry.id   AF-A0A8J3IC53-F1
#
_cell.length_a   1.000
_cell.length_b   1.000
_cell.length_c   1.000
_cell.angle_alpha   90.00
_cell.angle_beta   90.00
_cell.angle_gamma   90.00
#
_symmetry.space_group_name_H-M   'P 1'
#
loop_
_entity.id
_entity.type
_entity.pdbx_description
1 polymer ?
#
loop_
_entity_poly.entity_id
_entity_poly.type
_entity_poly.pdbx_seq_one_letter_code
_entity_poly.pdbx_strand_id
1 'polypeptide(L)' 'MKYEEVYLHDYGSPKEARQQMRNYFQFYNHHRFHQALDYRPPASVYFALKAQEQGRLRTGCQEMCP' A
#
# COMPACT_ATOMS: atom_id res chain seq x y z
N MET A 1 -21.15 -14.06 2.84
CA MET A 1 -20.14 -15.13 2.71
C MET A 1 -18.77 -14.48 2.53
N LYS A 2 -18.18 -13.94 3.61
CA LYS A 2 -16.84 -13.34 3.58
C LYS A 2 -16.01 -14.01 4.68
N TYR A 3 -15.56 -15.21 4.32
CA TYR A 3 -14.41 -15.95 4.86
C TYR A 3 -14.44 -16.29 6.36
N GLU A 4 -15.17 -17.38 6.67
CA GLU A 4 -15.09 -18.18 7.89
C GLU A 4 -13.74 -18.91 8.13
N GLU A 5 -12.63 -18.49 7.50
CA GLU A 5 -11.31 -19.14 7.66
C GLU A 5 -10.30 -18.22 8.37
N VAL A 6 -10.77 -17.56 9.44
CA VAL A 6 -9.90 -16.80 10.34
C VAL A 6 -8.95 -17.76 11.06
N TYR A 7 -7.75 -17.90 10.48
CA TYR A 7 -6.47 -18.19 11.11
C TYR A 7 -6.43 -19.38 12.09
N LEU A 8 -6.33 -20.59 11.53
CA LEU A 8 -5.44 -21.59 12.11
C LEU A 8 -4.56 -22.20 11.02
N HIS A 9 -3.84 -21.33 10.31
CA HIS A 9 -2.59 -21.79 9.71
C HIS A 9 -1.64 -22.07 10.89
N ASP A 10 -1.39 -23.36 11.10
CA ASP A 10 -0.35 -23.90 11.96
C ASP A 10 1.02 -23.44 11.41
N TYR A 11 1.31 -22.14 11.55
CA TYR A 11 2.61 -21.60 11.20
C TYR A 11 3.60 -22.25 12.16
N GLY A 12 4.46 -23.12 11.65
CA GLY A 12 5.39 -23.93 12.45
C GLY A 12 6.31 -23.11 13.37
N SER A 13 6.37 -21.79 13.17
CA SER A 13 6.80 -20.83 14.19
C SER A 13 6.28 -19.41 13.91
N PRO A 14 6.22 -18.51 14.92
CA PRO A 14 5.96 -17.09 14.72
C PRO A 14 6.93 -16.41 13.74
N LYS A 15 8.15 -16.95 13.55
CA LYS A 15 9.13 -16.41 12.60
C LYS A 15 8.67 -16.63 11.16
N GLU A 16 8.14 -17.81 10.86
CA GLU A 16 7.61 -18.17 9.56
C GLU A 16 6.36 -17.36 9.24
N ALA A 17 5.44 -17.24 10.20
CA ALA A 17 4.25 -16.40 10.07
C ALA A 17 4.62 -14.97 9.65
N ARG A 18 5.58 -14.34 10.35
CA ARG A 18 6.05 -12.99 9.99
C ARG A 18 6.65 -12.91 8.60
N GLN A 19 7.36 -13.95 8.14
CA GLN A 19 7.91 -13.97 6.79
C GLN A 19 6.81 -14.06 5.73
N GLN A 20 5.86 -14.97 5.93
CA GLN A 20 4.74 -15.16 5.01
C GLN A 20 3.83 -13.93 4.95
N MET A 21 3.57 -13.28 6.09
CA MET A 21 2.85 -12.02 6.13
C MET A 21 3.58 -10.92 5.36
N ARG A 22 4.90 -10.76 5.54
CA ARG A 22 5.69 -9.80 4.77
C ARG A 22 5.60 -10.05 3.28
N ASN A 23 5.76 -11.30 2.86
CA ASN A 23 5.66 -11.71 1.46
C ASN A 23 4.27 -11.39 0.89
N TYR A 24 3.21 -11.70 1.65
CA TYR A 24 1.83 -11.39 1.28
C TYR A 24 1.59 -9.88 1.12
N PHE A 25 2.04 -9.05 2.08
CA PHE A 25 1.89 -7.60 1.99
C PHE A 25 2.65 -7.01 0.80
N GLN A 26 3.86 -7.49 0.52
CA GLN A 26 4.61 -7.06 -0.67
C GLN A 26 3.86 -7.41 -1.96
N PHE A 27 3.36 -8.64 -2.07
CA PHE A 27 2.58 -9.06 -3.21
C PHE A 27 1.29 -8.24 -3.37
N TYR A 28 0.53 -8.05 -2.29
CA TYR A 28 -0.69 -7.24 -2.30
C TYR A 28 -0.43 -5.80 -2.74
N ASN A 29 0.56 -5.14 -2.15
CA ASN A 29 0.83 -3.72 -2.41
C ASN A 29 1.37 -3.46 -3.82
N HIS A 30 2.09 -4.40 -4.42
CA HIS A 30 2.80 -4.17 -5.69
C HIS A 30 2.21 -4.91 -6.89
N HIS A 31 1.47 -6.01 -6.69
CA HIS A 31 1.05 -6.89 -7.78
C HIS A 31 -0.46 -7.06 -7.89
N ARG A 32 -1.24 -6.72 -6.86
CA ARG A 32 -2.71 -6.80 -6.93
C ARG A 32 -3.27 -5.54 -7.56
N PHE A 33 -3.94 -5.70 -8.69
CA PHE A 33 -4.73 -4.63 -9.30
C PHE A 33 -6.10 -4.56 -8.61
N HIS A 34 -6.49 -3.36 -8.18
CA HIS A 34 -7.78 -3.12 -7.54
C HIS A 34 -8.68 -2.30 -8.45
N GLN A 35 -9.89 -2.79 -8.71
CA GLN A 35 -10.88 -2.09 -9.53
C GLN A 35 -11.20 -0.69 -8.99
N ALA A 36 -11.27 -0.55 -7.65
CA ALA A 36 -11.48 0.74 -6.99
C ALA A 36 -10.31 1.72 -7.14
N LEU A 37 -9.14 1.25 -7.59
CA LEU A 37 -7.94 2.05 -7.86
C LEU A 37 -7.63 2.11 -9.36
N ASP A 38 -8.65 2.01 -10.21
CA ASP A 38 -8.52 1.99 -11.67
C ASP A 38 -7.59 0.87 -12.17
N TYR A 39 -7.66 -0.31 -11.54
CA TYR A 39 -6.76 -1.43 -11.83
C TYR A 39 -5.28 -1.06 -11.65
N ARG A 40 -4.95 -0.23 -10.65
CA ARG A 40 -3.56 0.05 -10.25
C ARG A 40 -3.20 -0.65 -8.94
N PRO A 41 -1.91 -0.97 -8.72
CA PRO A 41 -1.44 -1.46 -7.44
C PRO A 41 -1.52 -0.37 -6.36
N PRO A 42 -1.84 -0.72 -5.10
CA PRO A 42 -1.95 0.26 -4.02
C PRO A 42 -0.69 1.10 -3.81
N ALA A 43 0.49 0.50 -3.94
CA ALA A 43 1.77 1.20 -3.80
C ALA A 43 1.93 2.31 -4.84
N SER A 44 1.54 2.07 -6.10
CA SER A 44 1.63 3.06 -7.18
C SER A 44 0.79 4.30 -6.86
N VAL A 45 -0.45 4.09 -6.40
CA VAL A 45 -1.35 5.19 -6.01
C VAL A 45 -0.79 5.95 -4.81
N TYR A 46 -0.33 5.25 -3.78
CA TYR A 46 0.23 5.89 -2.58
C TYR A 46 1.44 6.77 -2.90
N PHE A 47 2.40 6.26 -3.67
CA PHE A 47 3.60 7.03 -4.02
C PHE A 47 3.29 8.20 -4.96
N ALA A 48 2.32 8.05 -5.87
CA ALA A 48 1.86 9.16 -6.70
C ALA A 48 1.23 10.29 -5.86
N LEU A 49 0.35 9.95 -4.91
CA LEU A 49 -0.24 10.92 -3.99
C LEU A 49 0.82 11.58 -3.10
N LYS A 50 1.80 10.81 -2.60
CA LYS A 50 2.91 11.35 -1.81
C LYS A 50 3.79 12.32 -2.60
N ALA A 51 4.09 12.03 -3.86
CA ALA A 51 4.84 12.95 -4.72
C ALA A 51 4.06 14.25 -4.97
N GLN A 52 2.73 14.17 -5.16
CA GLN A 52 1.86 15.34 -5.31
C GLN A 52 1.79 16.19 -4.03
N GLU A 53 1.65 15.56 -2.86
CA GLU A 53 1.67 16.23 -1.56
C GLU A 53 2.99 17.00 -1.35
N GLN A 54 4.13 16.36 -1.66
CA GLN A 54 5.45 16.98 -1.58
C GLN A 54 5.64 18.11 -2.60
N GLY A 55 5.10 17.97 -3.81
CA GLY A 55 5.11 19.04 -4.81
C GLY A 55 4.32 20.27 -4.35
N ARG A 56 3.11 20.05 -3.82
CA ARG A 56 2.23 21.12 -3.30
C ARG A 56 2.86 21.90 -2.13
N LEU A 57 3.60 21.21 -1.26
CA LEU A 57 4.35 21.86 -0.18
C LEU A 57 5.49 22.76 -0.69
N ARG A 58 6.04 22.50 -1.89
CA ARG A 58 7.13 23.30 -2.48
C ARG A 58 6.64 24.52 -3.26
N THR A 59 5.48 24.43 -3.93
CA THR A 59 4.93 25.56 -4.72
C THR A 59 4.18 26.60 -3.88
N GLY A 60 3.90 26.33 -2.60
CA GLY A 60 3.21 27.28 -1.71
C GLY A 60 4.00 28.53 -1.30
N CYS A 61 5.28 28.65 -1.68
CA CYS A 61 6.13 29.80 -1.31
C CYS A 61 6.45 30.77 -2.47
N GLN A 62 5.87 30.59 -3.67
CA GLN A 62 6.25 31.38 -4.86
C GLN A 62 5.21 32.42 -5.32
N GLU A 63 4.06 32.56 -4.64
CA GLU A 63 3.01 33.50 -5.04
C GLU A 63 2.68 34.56 -3.98
N MET A 64 3.70 35.10 -3.31
CA MET A 64 3.53 36.33 -2.53
C MET A 64 4.85 37.10 -2.44
N CYS A 65 5.23 37.77 -3.51
CA CYS A 65 5.99 39.01 -3.39
C CYS A 65 5.51 39.97 -4.49
N PRO A 66 4.97 41.14 -4.15
CA PRO A 66 4.65 42.18 -5.13
C PRO A 66 5.90 42.74 -5.81
#